data_AF-K1QCW2-F1
#
_entry.id   AF-K1QCW2-F1
#
_cell.length_a   1.000
_cell.length_b   1.000
_cell.length_c   1.000
_cell.angle_alpha   90.00
_cell.angle_beta   90.00
_cell.angle_gamma   90.00
#
_symmetry.space_group_name_H-M   'P 1'
#
loop_
_entity.id
_entity.type
_entity.pdbx_description
1 polymer ?
#
loop_
_entity_poly.entity_id
_entity_poly.type
_entity_poly.pdbx_seq_one_letter_code
_entity_poly.pdbx_strand_id
1 'polypeptide(L)'
;MEEECDAGKFGPRCEKVCPYPNYGNLCVFKCDCNENLCNPSDGCSGLYAITKETSTPNVPYNDDHTYTDEEAQYHEESRRSQYMQFVTVSLAVLVVVMCIIYVGTKSIVRRRLSTDTTC
;
A
#
# COMPACT_ATOMS: atom_id res chain seq x y z
N MET A 1 -21.65 17.08 14.44
CA MET A 1 -20.32 16.56 14.75
C MET A 1 -20.32 15.18 14.16
N GLU A 2 -19.53 14.93 13.13
CA GLU A 2 -19.30 13.55 12.69
C GLU A 2 -18.63 12.86 13.88
N GLU A 3 -19.35 11.93 14.51
CA GLU A 3 -18.74 11.07 15.52
C GLU A 3 -17.73 10.19 14.79
N GLU A 4 -16.45 10.29 15.14
CA GLU A 4 -15.44 9.34 14.68
C GLU A 4 -15.82 7.97 15.24
N CYS A 5 -16.13 7.01 14.36
CA CYS A 5 -16.54 5.68 14.79
C CYS A 5 -15.35 4.86 15.28
N ASP A 6 -15.58 4.03 16.30
CA ASP A 6 -14.63 2.98 16.67
C ASP A 6 -14.32 2.08 15.46
N ALA A 7 -13.11 1.53 15.44
CA ALA A 7 -12.70 0.54 14.46
C ALA A 7 -13.74 -0.58 14.33
N GLY A 8 -14.08 -0.95 13.09
CA GLY A 8 -15.08 -1.98 12.82
C GLY A 8 -16.51 -1.48 12.71
N LYS A 9 -16.75 -0.17 12.85
CA LYS A 9 -18.07 0.45 12.64
C LYS A 9 -18.00 1.63 11.67
N PHE A 10 -19.13 1.91 11.03
CA PHE A 10 -19.32 3.03 10.12
C PHE A 10 -20.79 3.47 10.07
N GLY A 11 -21.04 4.59 9.39
CA GLY A 11 -22.37 5.20 9.28
C GLY A 11 -22.49 6.48 10.11
N PRO A 12 -23.52 7.30 9.85
CA PRO A 12 -23.70 8.60 10.49
C PRO A 12 -23.84 8.53 12.03
N ARG A 13 -24.12 7.35 12.58
CA ARG A 13 -24.23 7.09 14.03
C ARG A 13 -23.44 5.84 14.45
N CYS A 14 -22.45 5.42 13.65
CA CYS A 14 -21.66 4.21 13.90
C CYS A 14 -22.52 2.94 14.06
N GLU A 15 -23.66 2.90 13.37
CA GLU A 15 -24.66 1.84 13.51
C GLU A 15 -24.38 0.61 12.65
N LYS A 16 -23.49 0.73 11.66
CA LYS A 16 -23.15 -0.36 10.73
C LYS A 16 -21.83 -0.98 11.14
N VAL A 17 -21.81 -2.30 11.26
CA VAL A 17 -20.57 -3.07 11.47
C VAL A 17 -19.93 -3.34 10.11
N CYS A 18 -18.60 -3.35 10.05
CA CYS A 18 -17.88 -3.65 8.82
C CYS A 18 -18.31 -5.01 8.24
N PRO A 19 -18.73 -5.06 6.96
CA PRO A 19 -19.12 -6.30 6.32
C PRO A 19 -17.89 -7.10 5.92
N TYR A 20 -17.89 -8.41 6.15
CA TYR A 20 -16.85 -9.31 5.64
C TYR A 20 -16.64 -9.11 4.12
N PRO A 21 -15.39 -9.05 3.62
CA PRO A 21 -14.13 -9.29 4.33
C PRO A 21 -13.50 -8.04 4.96
N ASN A 22 -14.24 -6.94 5.11
CA ASN A 22 -13.65 -5.66 5.48
C ASN A 22 -13.58 -5.45 7.00
N TYR A 23 -12.54 -4.75 7.47
CA TYR A 23 -12.32 -4.47 8.89
C TYR A 23 -11.56 -3.15 9.14
N GLY A 24 -11.45 -2.76 10.41
CA GLY A 24 -10.73 -1.59 10.91
C GLY A 24 -11.46 -0.27 10.70
N ASN A 25 -10.72 0.84 10.76
CA ASN A 25 -11.31 2.18 10.63
C ASN A 25 -11.93 2.36 9.24
N LEU A 26 -13.20 2.76 9.21
CA LEU A 26 -13.99 2.94 7.99
C LEU A 26 -14.02 1.70 7.08
N CYS A 27 -13.70 0.51 7.60
CA CYS A 27 -13.71 -0.75 6.86
C CYS A 27 -12.77 -0.76 5.64
N VAL A 28 -11.60 -0.11 5.72
CA VAL A 28 -10.66 -0.01 4.57
C VAL A 28 -9.76 -1.24 4.42
N PHE A 29 -9.58 -2.05 5.46
CA PHE A 29 -8.73 -3.24 5.44
C PHE A 29 -9.53 -4.50 5.09
N LYS A 30 -8.85 -5.56 4.64
CA LYS A 30 -9.48 -6.84 4.26
C LYS A 30 -8.85 -8.02 4.99
N CYS A 31 -9.70 -8.85 5.59
CA CYS A 31 -9.32 -10.11 6.19
C CYS A 31 -8.87 -11.12 5.12
N ASP A 32 -7.79 -11.84 5.44
CA ASP A 32 -7.31 -13.02 4.70
C ASP A 32 -7.47 -14.28 5.55
N CYS A 33 -8.69 -14.47 6.06
CA CYS A 33 -9.09 -15.60 6.88
C CYS A 33 -10.59 -15.86 6.67
N ASN A 34 -11.07 -16.99 7.20
CA ASN A 34 -12.50 -17.30 7.18
C ASN A 34 -13.30 -16.23 7.94
N GLU A 35 -14.53 -15.99 7.51
CA GLU A 35 -15.43 -14.99 8.09
C GLU A 35 -15.56 -15.12 9.62
N ASN A 36 -15.64 -16.35 10.14
CA ASN A 36 -15.72 -16.64 11.57
C ASN A 36 -14.48 -16.22 12.39
N LEU A 37 -13.36 -15.92 11.72
CA LEU A 37 -12.09 -15.53 12.33
C LEU A 37 -11.74 -14.06 12.05
N CYS A 38 -12.58 -13.36 11.30
CA CYS A 38 -12.41 -11.97 10.91
C CYS A 38 -13.16 -11.07 11.91
N ASN A 39 -12.42 -10.47 12.83
CA ASN A 39 -12.95 -9.45 13.72
C ASN A 39 -13.14 -8.13 12.92
N PRO A 40 -14.32 -7.49 12.97
CA PRO A 40 -14.56 -6.23 12.26
C PRO A 40 -13.60 -5.09 12.66
N SER A 41 -13.07 -5.08 13.88
CA SER A 41 -12.12 -4.08 14.38
C SER A 41 -10.68 -4.47 14.06
N ASP A 42 -10.28 -5.69 14.39
CA ASP A 42 -8.86 -6.11 14.43
C ASP A 42 -8.43 -6.98 13.24
N GLY A 43 -9.38 -7.46 12.44
CA GLY A 43 -9.10 -8.37 11.33
C GLY A 43 -8.91 -9.81 11.79
N CYS A 44 -7.95 -10.52 11.23
CA CYS A 44 -7.75 -11.94 11.51
C CYS A 44 -7.08 -12.17 12.87
N SER A 45 -7.70 -12.95 13.75
CA SER A 45 -7.06 -13.37 15.00
C SER A 45 -5.88 -14.32 14.71
N GLY A 46 -4.72 -14.06 15.35
CA GLY A 46 -3.45 -14.77 15.11
C GLY A 46 -3.47 -16.31 15.26
N LEU A 47 -4.55 -16.87 15.81
CA LEU A 47 -4.84 -18.31 15.80
C LEU A 47 -4.94 -18.91 14.37
N TYR A 48 -5.18 -18.08 13.35
CA TYR A 48 -5.17 -18.52 11.95
C TYR A 48 -3.76 -18.52 11.31
N ALA A 49 -2.80 -17.77 11.84
CA ALA A 49 -1.42 -17.86 11.37
C ALA A 49 -0.78 -19.21 11.75
N ILE A 50 -1.27 -19.84 12.83
CA ILE A 50 -0.73 -21.09 13.37
C ILE A 50 -1.43 -22.34 12.81
N THR A 51 -2.67 -22.25 12.33
CA THR A 51 -3.47 -23.44 11.98
C THR A 51 -3.50 -23.83 10.49
N LYS A 52 -2.69 -23.20 9.62
CA LYS A 52 -2.51 -23.75 8.26
C LYS A 52 -1.72 -25.06 8.22
N GLU A 53 -1.07 -25.46 9.31
CA GLU A 53 -0.54 -26.82 9.45
C GLU A 53 -0.90 -27.42 10.82
N THR A 54 -1.51 -28.60 10.77
CA THR A 54 -1.61 -29.58 11.86
C THR A 54 -2.79 -29.41 12.83
N SER A 55 -3.83 -30.18 12.54
CA SER A 55 -4.81 -30.66 13.50
C SER A 55 -4.15 -31.45 14.64
N THR A 56 -4.03 -30.87 15.83
CA THR A 56 -3.99 -31.64 17.09
C THR A 56 -4.78 -30.90 18.18
N PRO A 57 -5.75 -31.57 18.84
CA PRO A 57 -6.46 -30.98 19.97
C PRO A 57 -5.64 -31.15 21.26
N ASN A 58 -5.64 -30.08 22.06
CA ASN A 58 -5.09 -29.92 23.43
C ASN A 58 -3.64 -29.43 23.53
N VAL A 59 -3.48 -28.12 23.67
CA VAL A 59 -2.37 -27.52 24.43
C VAL A 59 -2.97 -26.52 25.42
N PRO A 60 -2.61 -26.56 26.73
CA PRO A 60 -3.08 -25.59 27.72
C PRO A 60 -2.55 -24.20 27.38
N TYR A 61 -3.42 -23.20 27.48
CA TYR A 61 -3.11 -21.79 27.27
C TYR A 61 -2.15 -21.30 28.36
N ASN A 62 -0.89 -21.06 28.00
CA ASN A 62 0.10 -20.38 28.84
C ASN A 62 0.30 -18.96 28.30
N ASP A 63 -0.17 -17.95 29.05
CA ASP A 63 0.17 -16.54 28.85
C ASP A 63 1.63 -16.30 29.27
N ASP A 64 2.56 -16.39 28.33
CA ASP A 64 3.82 -15.64 28.40
C ASP A 64 4.36 -15.43 26.98
N HIS A 65 3.73 -14.51 26.24
CA HIS A 65 4.32 -13.95 25.02
C HIS A 65 4.82 -12.55 25.33
N THR A 66 6.07 -12.50 25.82
CA THR A 66 6.90 -11.31 25.70
C THR A 66 7.07 -11.04 24.21
N TYR A 67 6.35 -10.03 23.70
CA TYR A 67 6.43 -9.55 22.33
C TYR A 67 7.83 -8.96 22.11
N THR A 68 8.72 -9.71 21.48
CA THR A 68 9.97 -9.18 20.95
C THR A 68 9.67 -8.52 19.61
N ASP A 69 9.76 -7.20 19.58
CA ASP A 69 9.56 -6.26 18.46
C ASP A 69 10.47 -6.46 17.21
N GLU A 70 10.96 -7.67 16.92
CA GLU A 70 12.10 -7.85 15.99
C GLU A 70 11.81 -8.54 14.65
N GLU A 71 10.58 -8.97 14.33
CA GLU A 71 10.31 -9.64 13.04
C GLU A 71 9.06 -9.13 12.27
N ALA A 72 8.71 -7.85 12.42
CA ALA A 72 7.71 -7.17 11.59
C ALA A 72 8.32 -6.48 10.34
N GLN A 73 9.34 -7.07 9.71
CA GLN A 73 10.04 -6.46 8.56
C GLN A 73 10.20 -7.35 7.31
N TYR A 74 9.31 -8.32 7.02
CA TYR A 74 9.46 -9.09 5.77
C TYR A 74 8.21 -9.47 4.98
N HIS A 75 7.03 -8.88 5.21
CA HIS A 75 5.91 -9.18 4.30
C HIS A 75 4.97 -8.02 3.99
N GLU A 76 5.52 -6.89 3.56
CA GLU A 76 4.73 -5.87 2.88
C GLU A 76 5.48 -5.13 1.76
N GLU A 77 6.20 -5.88 0.90
CA GLU A 77 6.84 -5.33 -0.31
C GLU A 77 6.23 -5.88 -1.62
N SER A 78 4.92 -6.15 -1.67
CA SER A 78 4.32 -6.74 -2.89
C SER A 78 3.42 -5.79 -3.71
N ARG A 79 3.02 -4.62 -3.19
CA ARG A 79 2.19 -3.64 -3.96
C ARG A 79 2.82 -2.28 -4.25
N ARG A 80 3.98 -1.98 -3.66
CA ARG A 80 4.76 -0.76 -3.94
C ARG A 80 5.68 -0.91 -5.15
N SER A 81 6.00 -2.14 -5.55
CA SER A 81 6.95 -2.43 -6.64
C SER A 81 6.47 -1.92 -8.01
N GLN A 82 5.21 -2.20 -8.39
CA GLN A 82 4.71 -1.82 -9.72
C GLN A 82 4.48 -0.32 -9.88
N TYR A 83 3.98 0.37 -8.84
CA TYR A 83 3.77 1.83 -8.89
C TYR A 83 5.11 2.58 -8.97
N MET A 84 6.12 2.15 -8.22
CA MET A 84 7.45 2.74 -8.28
C MET A 84 8.11 2.53 -9.65
N GLN A 85 7.81 1.42 -10.34
CA GLN A 85 8.25 1.20 -11.72
C GLN A 85 7.56 2.13 -12.74
N PHE A 86 6.25 2.36 -12.66
CA PHE A 86 5.58 3.28 -13.58
C PHE A 86 6.05 4.74 -13.40
N VAL A 87 6.26 5.18 -12.15
CA VAL A 87 6.74 6.53 -11.84
C VAL A 87 8.15 6.74 -12.41
N THR A 88 9.04 5.76 -12.25
CA THR A 88 10.43 5.86 -12.76
C THR A 88 10.49 5.89 -14.29
N VAL A 89 9.74 5.04 -14.99
CA VAL A 89 9.66 5.07 -16.46
C VAL A 89 9.09 6.41 -16.95
N SER A 90 8.04 6.91 -16.30
CA SER A 90 7.42 8.19 -16.67
C SER A 90 8.39 9.36 -16.53
N LEU A 91 9.14 9.43 -15.41
CA LEU A 91 10.15 10.47 -15.20
C LEU A 91 11.29 10.38 -16.23
N ALA A 92 11.77 9.17 -16.55
CA ALA A 92 12.82 8.98 -17.54
C ALA A 92 12.39 9.47 -18.94
N VAL A 93 11.16 9.18 -19.36
CA VAL A 93 10.61 9.65 -20.65
C VAL A 93 10.54 11.18 -20.70
N LEU A 94 10.07 11.82 -19.63
CA LEU A 94 9.99 13.28 -19.56
C LEU A 94 11.38 13.94 -19.69
N VAL A 95 12.39 13.38 -19.02
CA VAL A 95 13.78 13.86 -19.11
C VAL A 95 14.32 13.74 -20.53
N VAL A 96 14.09 12.59 -21.20
CA VAL A 96 14.54 12.37 -22.58
C VAL A 96 13.88 13.37 -23.54
N VAL A 97 12.57 13.58 -23.43
CA VAL A 97 11.84 14.56 -24.25
C VAL A 97 12.38 15.97 -24.04
N MET A 98 12.59 16.37 -22.79
CA MET A 98 13.16 17.68 -22.45
C MET A 98 14.58 17.86 -23.01
N CYS A 99 15.41 16.82 -22.96
CA CYS A 99 16.74 16.81 -23.57
C CYS A 99 16.68 16.97 -25.10
N ILE A 100 15.77 16.27 -25.77
CA ILE A 100 15.59 16.39 -27.23
C ILE A 100 15.16 17.81 -27.60
N ILE A 101 14.22 18.40 -26.86
CA ILE A 101 13.75 19.78 -27.08
C ILE A 101 14.90 20.76 -26.81
N TYR A 102 15.65 20.59 -25.73
CA TYR A 102 16.78 21.46 -25.38
C TYR A 102 17.90 21.40 -26.44
N VAL A 103 18.29 20.20 -26.87
CA VAL A 103 19.30 20.03 -27.93
C VAL A 103 18.77 20.55 -29.25
N GLY A 104 17.52 20.28 -29.58
CA GLY A 104 16.84 20.77 -30.78
C GLY A 104 16.83 22.29 -30.85
N THR A 105 16.29 22.95 -29.83
CA THR A 105 16.26 24.43 -29.74
C THR A 105 17.66 25.03 -29.72
N LYS A 106 18.61 24.48 -28.96
CA LYS A 106 20.00 24.93 -28.96
C LYS A 106 20.66 24.75 -30.32
N SER A 107 20.37 23.67 -31.04
CA SER A 107 20.88 23.44 -32.39
C SER A 107 20.26 24.39 -33.42
N ILE A 108 18.96 24.69 -33.29
CA ILE A 108 18.25 25.65 -34.15
C ILE A 108 18.76 27.08 -33.90
N VAL A 109 18.91 27.48 -32.64
CA VAL A 109 19.46 28.79 -32.26
C VAL A 109 20.91 28.94 -32.74
N ARG A 110 21.74 27.90 -32.57
CA ARG A 110 23.11 27.89 -33.12
C ARG A 110 23.11 28.03 -34.65
N ARG A 111 22.23 27.30 -35.36
CA ARG A 111 22.11 27.41 -36.82
C ARG A 111 21.66 28.81 -37.24
N ARG A 112 20.68 29.40 -36.55
CA ARG A 112 20.20 30.77 -36.81
C ARG A 112 21.32 31.80 -36.62
N LEU A 113 22.11 31.69 -35.54
CA LEU A 113 23.26 32.57 -35.28
C LEU A 113 24.35 32.46 -36.37
N SER A 114 24.60 31.25 -36.90
CA SER A 114 25.52 31.08 -38.03
C SER A 114 25.00 31.70 -39.33
N THR A 115 23.69 31.65 -39.61
CA THR A 115 23.11 32.32 -40.79
C THR A 115 23.14 33.84 -40.72
N ASP A 116 23.02 34.45 -39.53
CA ASP A 116 23.06 35.92 -39.38
C ASP A 116 24.47 36.52 -39.52
N THR A 117 25.54 35.71 -39.48
CA THR A 117 26.94 36.19 -39.59
C THR A 117 27.49 36.16 -41.04
N THR A 118 26.65 35.82 -42.04
CA THR A 118 27.11 35.63 -43.44
C THR A 118 26.67 36.76 -44.39
N CYS A 119 26.47 37.98 -43.90
CA CYS A 119 26.20 39.18 -44.72
C CYS A 119 27.31 40.22 -44.58
#